data_AF-A0AAW0H0B1-F1
#
_entry.id   AF-A0AAW0H0B1-F1
#
_cell.length_a   1.000
_cell.length_b   1.000
_cell.length_c   1.000
_cell.angle_alpha   90.00
_cell.angle_beta   90.00
_cell.angle_gamma   90.00
#
_symmetry.space_group_name_H-M   'P 1'
#
loop_
_entity.id
_entity.type
_entity.pdbx_description
1 polymer ?
#
loop_
_entity_poly.entity_id
_entity_poly.type
_entity_poly.pdbx_seq_one_letter_code
_entity_poly.pdbx_strand_id
1 'polypeptide(L)'
;MFTSLVEKLTLVLSLCVAFVYAVPAFEGISTWSSIGNLVPGITFLEAIGPEGAGSDTANIPNYLSILSPRGLPGNATIYRNRSPPLFYIHQNNLWHFHNESTILPVQVHNSTLTSKLPLQVVVGEKDPKLARRTLVKEGQWRWQGTMLRYEQGSSSVPLFYSCQDTNGLMGLFLFTEPAPPPGGCTPFTLHSFNRAKNIPNS
;
A
#
# COMPACT_ATOMS: atom_id res chain seq x y z
N MET A 1 0.07 65.12 -1.05
CA MET A 1 1.13 64.15 -0.69
C MET A 1 0.65 63.03 0.24
N PHE A 2 -0.31 63.28 1.16
CA PHE A 2 -0.81 62.25 2.09
C PHE A 2 -1.64 61.11 1.45
N THR A 3 -2.27 61.34 0.30
CA THR A 3 -3.09 60.32 -0.39
C THR A 3 -2.28 59.12 -0.91
N SER A 4 -1.02 59.34 -1.30
CA SER A 4 -0.15 58.28 -1.84
C SER A 4 0.29 57.27 -0.78
N LEU A 5 0.33 57.65 0.50
CA LEU A 5 0.77 56.76 1.57
C LEU A 5 -0.34 55.79 1.98
N VAL A 6 -1.59 56.25 1.96
CA VAL A 6 -2.77 55.44 2.28
C VAL A 6 -2.98 54.34 1.24
N GLU A 7 -2.86 54.67 -0.05
CA GLU A 7 -3.01 53.69 -1.14
C GLU A 7 -1.97 52.55 -1.07
N LYS A 8 -0.71 52.90 -0.75
CA LYS A 8 0.36 51.90 -0.59
C LYS A 8 0.12 51.00 0.62
N LEU A 9 -0.40 51.56 1.72
CA LEU A 9 -0.72 50.77 2.91
C LEU A 9 -1.86 49.78 2.64
N THR A 10 -2.91 50.20 1.92
CA THR A 10 -4.01 49.32 1.55
C THR A 10 -3.58 48.17 0.62
N LEU A 11 -2.67 48.43 -0.33
CA LEU A 11 -2.13 47.38 -1.22
C LEU A 11 -1.31 46.33 -0.45
N VAL A 12 -0.47 46.78 0.48
CA VAL A 12 0.34 45.86 1.31
C VAL A 12 -0.55 45.03 2.23
N LEU A 13 -1.55 45.65 2.86
CA LEU A 13 -2.48 44.93 3.74
C LEU A 13 -3.31 43.90 2.98
N SER A 14 -3.78 44.24 1.76
CA SER A 14 -4.51 43.31 0.88
C SER A 14 -3.65 42.12 0.48
N LEU A 15 -2.35 42.31 0.22
CA LEU A 15 -1.44 41.22 -0.15
C LEU A 15 -1.18 40.29 1.04
N CYS A 16 -1.05 40.83 2.25
CA CYS A 16 -0.86 40.04 3.46
C CYS A 16 -2.06 39.14 3.79
N VAL A 17 -3.29 39.62 3.58
CA VAL A 17 -4.51 38.83 3.83
C VAL A 17 -4.65 37.67 2.84
N ALA A 18 -4.23 37.85 1.57
CA ALA A 18 -4.25 36.77 0.57
C ALA A 18 -3.29 35.62 0.90
N PHE A 19 -2.16 35.90 1.57
CA PHE A 19 -1.21 34.87 1.99
C PHE A 19 -1.73 33.97 3.11
N VAL A 20 -2.64 34.46 3.98
CA VAL A 20 -3.20 33.66 5.08
C VAL A 20 -4.21 32.63 4.56
N TYR A 21 -4.93 32.94 3.48
CA TYR A 21 -5.89 32.01 2.85
C TYR A 21 -5.24 30.99 1.90
N ALA A 22 -3.95 31.14 1.59
CA ALA A 22 -3.21 30.20 0.74
C ALA A 22 -2.48 29.11 1.54
N VAL A 23 -2.52 29.14 2.88
CA VAL A 23 -2.05 28.01 3.68
C VAL A 23 -3.16 26.95 3.63
N PRO A 24 -2.92 25.76 3.05
CA PRO A 24 -3.89 24.68 3.16
C PRO A 24 -4.07 24.36 4.64
N ALA A 25 -5.21 24.74 5.21
CA ALA A 25 -5.62 24.33 6.53
C ALA A 25 -5.87 22.82 6.47
N PHE A 26 -4.88 22.03 6.86
CA PHE A 26 -5.03 20.60 7.14
C PHE A 26 -5.78 20.42 8.48
N GLU A 27 -6.97 20.99 8.58
CA GLU A 27 -7.88 20.76 9.72
C GLU A 27 -8.66 19.47 9.45
N GLY A 28 -8.12 18.35 9.92
CA GLY A 28 -8.77 17.04 9.81
C GLY A 28 -7.97 15.84 10.34
N ILE A 29 -6.80 16.06 10.95
CA ILE A 29 -5.97 14.99 11.50
C ILE A 29 -6.32 14.80 12.98
N SER A 30 -7.53 14.31 13.24
CA SER A 30 -7.90 13.82 14.57
C SER A 30 -8.40 12.40 14.46
N THR A 31 -7.45 11.45 14.51
CA THR A 31 -7.51 10.21 15.30
C THR A 31 -6.23 9.39 15.04
N TRP A 32 -5.45 9.14 16.11
CA TRP A 32 -4.19 8.36 16.20
C TRP A 32 -2.90 9.11 15.85
N SER A 33 -2.70 10.25 16.51
CA SER A 33 -1.41 10.92 16.67
C SER A 33 -0.40 10.01 17.39
N SER A 34 0.55 9.46 16.64
CA SER A 34 1.95 9.26 17.07
C SER A 34 2.80 8.58 15.99
N ILE A 35 2.21 7.97 14.95
CA ILE A 35 2.97 7.35 13.84
C ILE A 35 2.60 7.93 12.47
N GLY A 36 1.38 8.49 12.32
CA GLY A 36 0.89 9.04 11.05
C GLY A 36 1.54 10.36 10.58
N ASN A 37 2.42 10.98 11.36
CA ASN A 37 3.03 12.27 11.01
C ASN A 37 4.30 12.15 10.15
N LEU A 38 4.91 10.96 10.06
CA LEU A 38 6.18 10.79 9.33
C LEU A 38 5.96 10.40 7.86
N VAL A 39 4.88 9.68 7.55
CA VAL A 39 4.57 9.24 6.18
C VAL A 39 3.05 9.33 5.92
N PRO A 40 2.59 10.33 5.16
CA PRO A 40 1.18 10.45 4.78
C PRO A 40 0.67 9.18 4.08
N GLY A 41 -0.49 8.68 4.52
CA GLY A 41 -1.18 7.55 3.88
C GLY A 41 -0.69 6.16 4.31
N ILE A 42 0.05 6.06 5.41
CA ILE A 42 0.42 4.78 6.04
C ILE A 42 -0.81 4.03 6.56
N THR A 43 -0.89 2.72 6.31
CA THR A 43 -2.06 1.90 6.62
C THR A 43 -1.72 0.41 6.64
N PHE A 44 -2.53 -0.40 7.33
CA PHE A 44 -2.49 -1.85 7.16
C PHE A 44 -3.24 -2.27 5.90
N LEU A 45 -2.85 -3.41 5.33
CA LEU A 45 -3.50 -3.99 4.15
C LEU A 45 -4.27 -5.23 4.56
N GLU A 46 -5.59 -5.15 4.52
CA GLU A 46 -6.51 -6.23 4.85
C GLU A 46 -6.82 -7.07 3.60
N ALA A 47 -6.79 -8.39 3.74
CA ALA A 47 -7.11 -9.32 2.66
C ALA A 47 -8.57 -9.78 2.75
N ILE A 48 -9.31 -9.57 1.67
CA ILE A 48 -10.72 -9.96 1.55
C ILE A 48 -10.84 -11.07 0.50
N GLY A 49 -11.24 -12.26 0.95
CA GLY A 49 -11.39 -13.43 0.10
C GLY A 49 -12.62 -14.26 0.49
N PRO A 50 -12.86 -15.39 -0.20
CA PRO A 50 -14.06 -16.21 -0.03
C PRO A 50 -14.22 -16.77 1.39
N GLU A 51 -13.11 -16.97 2.10
CA GLU A 51 -13.11 -17.49 3.48
C GLU A 51 -13.42 -16.43 4.55
N GLY A 52 -13.41 -15.13 4.21
CA GLY A 52 -13.63 -14.04 5.15
C GLY A 52 -15.10 -13.69 5.40
N ALA A 53 -16.03 -14.17 4.57
CA ALA A 53 -17.41 -13.70 4.58
C ALA A 53 -18.37 -14.49 5.50
N GLY A 54 -17.93 -15.56 6.17
CA GLY A 54 -18.86 -16.46 6.87
C GLY A 54 -18.35 -17.26 8.08
N SER A 55 -17.20 -16.92 8.67
CA SER A 55 -16.69 -17.66 9.83
C SER A 55 -16.88 -16.89 11.15
N ASP A 56 -17.91 -17.27 11.91
CA ASP A 56 -18.34 -16.71 13.22
C ASP A 56 -17.35 -16.86 14.39
N THR A 57 -16.13 -17.37 14.15
CA THR A 57 -15.11 -17.49 15.21
C THR A 57 -14.23 -16.25 15.25
N ALA A 58 -14.48 -15.37 16.23
CA ALA A 58 -13.65 -14.22 16.62
C ALA A 58 -12.95 -13.54 15.42
N ASN A 59 -13.68 -12.66 14.75
CA ASN A 59 -13.42 -12.01 13.47
C ASN A 59 -12.08 -11.23 13.42
N ILE A 60 -10.95 -11.94 13.49
CA ILE A 60 -9.61 -11.36 13.30
C ILE A 60 -9.38 -11.35 11.78
N PRO A 61 -9.34 -10.17 11.15
CA PRO A 61 -9.12 -10.07 9.73
C PRO A 61 -7.74 -10.57 9.33
N ASN A 62 -7.64 -11.01 8.08
CA ASN A 62 -6.39 -11.40 7.46
C ASN A 62 -5.67 -10.16 6.96
N TYR A 63 -4.36 -10.06 7.18
CA TYR A 63 -3.58 -8.91 6.72
C TYR A 63 -2.41 -9.36 5.85
N LEU A 64 -1.99 -8.48 4.94
CA LEU A 64 -0.69 -8.59 4.29
C LEU A 64 0.39 -8.56 5.37
N SER A 65 1.25 -9.56 5.36
CA SER A 65 2.33 -9.72 6.32
C SER A 65 3.56 -10.31 5.64
N ILE A 66 4.64 -10.44 6.40
CA ILE A 66 5.95 -10.89 5.91
C ILE A 66 6.37 -12.07 6.79
N LEU A 67 6.74 -13.19 6.19
CA LEU A 67 7.16 -14.39 6.95
C LEU A 67 8.51 -14.22 7.67
N SER A 68 9.34 -13.29 7.21
CA SER A 68 10.65 -13.01 7.79
C SER A 68 10.55 -12.30 9.15
N PRO A 69 11.60 -12.38 9.99
CA PRO A 69 11.69 -11.57 11.20
C PRO A 69 11.51 -10.08 10.90
N ARG A 70 11.00 -9.37 11.90
CA ARG A 70 10.73 -7.93 11.83
C ARG A 70 11.96 -7.15 11.34
N GLY A 71 11.76 -6.29 10.35
CA GLY A 71 12.79 -5.45 9.74
C GLY A 71 13.65 -6.15 8.67
N LEU A 72 13.46 -7.44 8.43
CA LEU A 72 14.21 -8.17 7.39
C LEU A 72 13.38 -8.38 6.12
N PRO A 73 14.03 -8.43 4.94
CA PRO A 73 13.39 -8.82 3.69
C PRO A 73 12.76 -10.21 3.75
N GLY A 74 11.65 -10.41 3.05
CA GLY A 74 10.93 -11.68 3.03
C GLY A 74 9.80 -11.76 2.02
N ASN A 75 9.29 -12.98 1.82
CA ASN A 75 8.12 -13.21 0.99
C ASN A 75 6.89 -12.60 1.68
N ALA A 76 6.08 -11.88 0.88
CA ALA A 76 4.80 -11.41 1.35
C ALA A 76 3.82 -12.58 1.45
N THR A 77 2.95 -12.55 2.45
CA THR A 77 1.99 -13.61 2.74
C THR A 77 0.75 -13.03 3.39
N ILE A 78 -0.31 -13.83 3.51
CA ILE A 78 -1.55 -13.43 4.19
C ILE A 78 -1.74 -14.31 5.42
N TYR A 79 -1.90 -13.70 6.58
CA TYR A 79 -2.33 -14.42 7.78
C TYR A 79 -3.00 -13.48 8.79
N ARG A 80 -3.67 -14.08 9.77
CA ARG A 80 -4.30 -13.36 10.89
C ARG A 80 -3.23 -12.79 11.81
N ASN A 81 -3.12 -11.47 11.85
CA ASN A 81 -2.10 -10.79 12.64
C ASN A 81 -2.75 -9.73 13.54
N ARG A 82 -2.54 -9.84 14.86
CA ARG A 82 -3.03 -8.84 15.84
C ARG A 82 -2.27 -7.51 15.75
N SER A 83 -1.07 -7.52 15.16
CA SER A 83 -0.20 -6.36 14.98
C SER A 83 0.27 -6.34 13.52
N PRO A 84 -0.63 -5.99 12.58
CA PRO A 84 -0.32 -6.03 11.16
C PRO A 84 0.77 -5.01 10.79
N PRO A 85 1.63 -5.33 9.81
CA PRO A 85 2.62 -4.40 9.31
C PRO A 85 1.96 -3.23 8.57
N LEU A 86 2.67 -2.12 8.52
CA LEU A 86 2.22 -0.88 7.93
C LEU A 86 2.81 -0.71 6.53
N PHE A 87 1.98 -0.23 5.62
CA PHE A 87 2.33 -0.02 4.22
C PHE A 87 1.86 1.35 3.74
N TYR A 88 2.52 1.90 2.74
CA TYR A 88 2.12 3.13 2.07
C TYR A 88 2.57 3.13 0.61
N ILE A 89 1.92 3.95 -0.20
CA ILE A 89 2.35 4.17 -1.60
C ILE A 89 3.05 5.52 -1.68
N HIS A 90 4.23 5.53 -2.27
CA HIS A 90 4.98 6.74 -2.60
C HIS A 90 5.59 6.60 -4.00
N GLN A 91 5.33 7.59 -4.87
CA GLN A 91 5.79 7.60 -6.27
C GLN A 91 5.43 6.29 -7.00
N ASN A 92 4.18 5.83 -6.88
CA ASN A 92 3.68 4.59 -7.48
C ASN A 92 4.39 3.30 -7.02
N ASN A 93 5.15 3.35 -5.92
CA ASN A 93 5.78 2.20 -5.30
C ASN A 93 5.13 1.93 -3.94
N LEU A 94 4.88 0.66 -3.64
CA LEU A 94 4.43 0.24 -2.32
C LEU A 94 5.64 0.02 -1.42
N TRP A 95 5.56 0.54 -0.21
CA TRP A 95 6.61 0.48 0.79
C TRP A 95 6.07 -0.13 2.06
N HIS A 96 6.86 -1.01 2.67
CA HIS A 96 6.64 -1.53 4.01
C HIS A 96 7.40 -0.65 5.01
N PHE A 97 6.65 -0.03 5.92
CA PHE A 97 7.19 0.75 7.02
C PHE A 97 7.38 -0.14 8.23
N HIS A 98 8.62 -0.38 8.62
CA HIS A 98 8.93 -1.11 9.85
C HIS A 98 9.21 -0.14 11.01
N ASN A 99 10.06 0.86 10.76
CA ASN A 99 10.42 1.94 11.68
C ASN A 99 11.06 3.11 10.90
N GLU A 100 11.50 4.16 11.60
CA GLU A 100 12.11 5.36 11.00
C GLU A 100 13.41 5.09 10.24
N SER A 101 14.16 4.05 10.61
CA SER A 101 15.43 3.68 9.99
C SER A 101 15.29 2.57 8.94
N THR A 102 14.13 1.91 8.86
CA THR A 102 13.93 0.68 8.10
C THR A 102 12.61 0.76 7.35
N ILE A 103 12.74 1.09 6.07
CA ILE A 103 11.66 1.12 5.10
C ILE A 103 12.06 0.19 3.96
N LEU A 104 11.22 -0.79 3.67
CA LEU A 104 11.52 -1.83 2.68
C LEU A 104 10.59 -1.68 1.47
N PRO A 105 11.10 -1.71 0.22
CA PRO A 105 10.24 -1.67 -0.95
C PRO A 105 9.45 -2.98 -1.07
N VAL A 106 8.21 -2.90 -1.52
CA VAL A 106 7.42 -4.09 -1.90
C VAL A 106 7.49 -4.24 -3.41
N GLN A 107 8.13 -5.33 -3.83
CA GLN A 107 8.47 -5.61 -5.22
C GLN A 107 7.72 -6.84 -5.71
N VAL A 108 7.58 -6.94 -7.02
CA VAL A 108 6.99 -8.08 -7.69
C VAL A 108 8.06 -8.75 -8.52
N HIS A 109 8.29 -10.04 -8.29
CA HIS A 109 9.31 -10.83 -8.97
C HIS A 109 8.65 -11.89 -9.85
N ASN A 110 9.20 -12.08 -11.03
CA ASN A 110 8.88 -13.22 -11.88
C ASN A 110 9.41 -14.50 -11.20
N SER A 111 8.48 -15.30 -10.69
CA SER A 111 8.79 -16.56 -10.03
C SER A 111 8.69 -17.68 -11.05
N THR A 112 9.75 -17.87 -11.84
CA THR A 112 9.88 -19.03 -12.73
C THR A 112 9.92 -20.37 -11.96
N LEU A 113 9.98 -20.32 -10.64
CA LEU A 113 10.03 -21.50 -9.75
C LEU A 113 8.69 -22.23 -9.68
N THR A 114 7.57 -21.54 -9.89
CA THR A 114 6.23 -22.11 -9.87
C THR A 114 5.63 -22.10 -11.27
N SER A 115 5.57 -23.26 -11.94
CA SER A 115 5.07 -23.40 -13.32
C SER A 115 3.63 -22.89 -13.55
N LYS A 116 2.88 -22.62 -12.48
CA LYS A 116 1.47 -22.18 -12.51
C LYS A 116 1.25 -20.75 -12.03
N LEU A 117 2.23 -20.11 -11.39
CA LEU A 117 2.08 -18.80 -10.74
C LEU A 117 3.18 -17.85 -11.22
N PRO A 118 2.86 -16.79 -11.96
CA PRO A 118 3.87 -16.04 -12.70
C PRO A 118 4.61 -15.04 -11.82
N LEU A 119 3.90 -14.30 -10.95
CA LEU A 119 4.46 -13.17 -10.24
C LEU A 119 4.27 -13.30 -8.73
N GLN A 120 5.36 -13.18 -7.97
CA GLN A 120 5.39 -13.26 -6.51
C GLN A 120 5.67 -11.89 -5.90
N VAL A 121 4.95 -11.55 -4.84
CA VAL A 121 5.16 -10.32 -4.08
C VAL A 121 6.18 -10.56 -2.97
N VAL A 122 7.22 -9.73 -2.93
CA VAL A 122 8.34 -9.82 -1.99
C VAL A 122 8.56 -8.46 -1.35
N VAL A 123 8.88 -8.44 -0.06
CA VAL A 123 9.23 -7.22 0.67
C VAL A 123 10.73 -7.18 0.90
N GLY A 124 11.37 -6.08 0.47
CA GLY A 124 12.81 -5.88 0.54
C GLY A 124 13.59 -6.70 -0.49
N GLU A 125 14.91 -6.56 -0.44
CA GLU A 125 15.85 -7.22 -1.34
C GLU A 125 16.68 -8.23 -0.54
N LYS A 126 16.44 -9.54 -0.72
CA LYS A 126 17.22 -10.59 -0.04
C LYS A 126 18.58 -10.83 -0.71
N ASP A 127 18.60 -10.83 -2.04
CA ASP A 127 19.83 -10.93 -2.85
C ASP A 127 19.75 -9.92 -4.00
N PRO A 128 20.60 -8.88 -3.99
CA PRO A 128 20.54 -7.84 -5.01
C PRO A 128 20.79 -8.31 -6.45
N LYS A 129 21.54 -9.40 -6.61
CA LYS A 129 21.81 -9.96 -7.94
C LYS A 129 20.59 -10.69 -8.48
N LEU A 130 19.91 -11.45 -7.63
CA LEU A 130 18.70 -12.18 -8.02
C LEU A 130 17.54 -11.20 -8.24
N ALA A 131 17.37 -10.25 -7.33
CA ALA A 131 16.29 -9.26 -7.40
C ALA A 131 16.31 -8.50 -8.73
N ARG A 132 17.47 -8.01 -9.19
CA ARG A 132 17.59 -7.32 -10.49
C ARG A 132 17.19 -8.15 -11.71
N ARG A 133 17.33 -9.48 -11.63
CA ARG A 133 17.02 -10.39 -12.75
C ARG A 133 15.55 -10.78 -12.78
N THR A 134 14.92 -10.92 -11.62
CA THR A 134 13.54 -11.38 -11.51
C THR A 134 12.55 -10.24 -11.31
N LEU A 135 13.01 -9.04 -10.95
CA LEU A 135 12.15 -7.87 -10.77
C LEU A 135 11.37 -7.55 -12.04
N VAL A 136 10.06 -7.46 -11.89
CA VAL A 136 9.16 -7.00 -12.93
C VAL A 136 9.36 -5.50 -13.15
N LYS A 137 9.79 -5.13 -14.35
CA LYS A 137 9.98 -3.72 -14.73
C LYS A 137 8.62 -3.08 -15.05
N GLU A 138 8.52 -1.77 -14.81
CA GLU A 138 7.36 -0.94 -15.14
C GLU A 138 6.07 -1.21 -14.35
N GLY A 139 6.16 -2.06 -13.33
CA GLY A 139 5.07 -2.26 -12.38
C GLY A 139 4.81 -1.04 -11.51
N GLN A 140 3.54 -0.71 -11.30
CA GLN A 140 3.10 0.38 -10.44
C GLN A 140 2.07 -0.09 -9.43
N TRP A 141 2.19 0.40 -8.20
CA TRP A 141 1.18 0.21 -7.16
C TRP A 141 0.25 1.41 -7.11
N ARG A 142 -1.06 1.15 -7.13
CA ARG A 142 -2.08 2.20 -7.05
C ARG A 142 -3.26 1.80 -6.18
N TRP A 143 -3.92 2.82 -5.66
CA TRP A 143 -5.20 2.69 -4.98
C TRP A 143 -6.34 2.91 -5.97
N GLN A 144 -7.34 2.04 -5.93
CA GLN A 144 -8.64 2.25 -6.54
C GLN A 144 -9.71 2.17 -5.44
N GLY A 145 -10.14 3.33 -4.94
CA GLY A 145 -10.92 3.40 -3.71
C GLY A 145 -10.10 2.86 -2.53
N THR A 146 -10.63 1.85 -1.83
CA THR A 146 -9.90 1.15 -0.75
C THR A 146 -9.03 0.02 -1.25
N MET A 147 -9.14 -0.37 -2.52
CA MET A 147 -8.51 -1.57 -3.06
C MET A 147 -7.12 -1.26 -3.62
N LEU A 148 -6.13 -2.06 -3.24
CA LEU A 148 -4.77 -2.00 -3.75
C LEU A 148 -4.68 -2.76 -5.08
N ARG A 149 -4.03 -2.16 -6.08
CA ARG A 149 -3.80 -2.75 -7.39
C ARG A 149 -2.34 -2.67 -7.77
N TYR A 150 -1.89 -3.71 -8.47
CA TYR A 150 -0.64 -3.68 -9.21
C TYR A 150 -0.97 -3.54 -10.70
N GLU A 151 -0.39 -2.53 -11.35
CA GLU A 151 -0.58 -2.21 -12.76
C GLU A 151 0.72 -2.51 -13.50
N GLN A 152 0.64 -3.23 -14.62
CA GLN A 152 1.77 -3.44 -15.52
C GLN A 152 1.29 -3.28 -16.96
N GLY A 153 1.77 -2.23 -17.63
CA GLY A 153 1.28 -1.87 -18.97
C GLY A 153 -0.19 -1.43 -18.94
N SER A 154 -0.99 -1.96 -19.88
CA SER A 154 -2.44 -1.68 -19.97
C SER A 154 -3.29 -2.62 -19.11
N SER A 155 -2.68 -3.66 -18.52
CA SER A 155 -3.41 -4.64 -17.73
C SER A 155 -3.23 -4.40 -16.24
N SER A 156 -4.34 -4.50 -15.51
CA SER A 156 -4.35 -4.37 -14.06
C SER A 156 -5.44 -5.26 -13.49
N VAL A 157 -5.06 -6.27 -12.73
CA VAL A 157 -6.02 -7.14 -12.02
C VAL A 157 -5.84 -6.89 -10.53
N PRO A 158 -6.92 -6.57 -9.78
CA PRO A 158 -6.84 -6.35 -8.34
C PRO A 158 -6.67 -7.65 -7.53
N LEU A 159 -6.55 -8.78 -8.20
CA LEU A 159 -6.68 -10.10 -7.60
C LEU A 159 -5.31 -10.67 -7.27
N PHE A 160 -5.20 -11.08 -6.03
CA PHE A 160 -4.04 -11.74 -5.48
C PHE A 160 -4.41 -13.16 -5.07
N TYR A 161 -3.40 -13.99 -4.93
CA TYR A 161 -3.53 -15.41 -4.60
C TYR A 161 -2.56 -15.74 -3.48
N SER A 162 -3.04 -16.42 -2.45
CA SER A 162 -2.19 -17.00 -1.42
C SER A 162 -2.05 -18.48 -1.73
N CYS A 163 -0.82 -18.90 -1.99
CA CYS A 163 -0.50 -20.24 -2.45
C CYS A 163 0.71 -20.76 -1.68
N GLN A 164 0.83 -22.07 -1.54
CA GLN A 164 2.09 -22.67 -1.14
C GLN A 164 3.09 -22.59 -2.30
N ASP A 165 4.31 -22.15 -2.00
CA ASP A 165 5.44 -22.21 -2.93
C ASP A 165 5.99 -23.66 -3.03
N THR A 166 7.03 -23.85 -3.83
CA THR A 166 7.69 -25.17 -3.99
C THR A 166 8.30 -25.71 -2.69
N ASN A 167 8.48 -24.87 -1.68
CA ASN A 167 9.02 -25.23 -0.37
C ASN A 167 7.90 -25.46 0.66
N GLY A 168 6.63 -25.39 0.27
CA GLY A 168 5.47 -25.51 1.14
C GLY A 168 5.15 -24.26 1.97
N LEU A 169 5.83 -23.13 1.71
CA LEU A 169 5.62 -21.87 2.40
C LEU A 169 4.54 -21.03 1.71
N MET A 170 3.65 -20.41 2.49
CA MET A 170 2.62 -19.55 1.93
C MET A 170 3.20 -18.25 1.38
N GLY A 171 3.05 -18.02 0.08
CA GLY A 171 3.42 -16.77 -0.60
C GLY A 171 2.21 -16.04 -1.15
N LEU A 172 2.41 -14.75 -1.42
CA LEU A 172 1.48 -13.89 -2.15
C LEU A 172 1.88 -13.83 -3.62
N PHE A 173 0.94 -14.14 -4.50
CA PHE A 173 1.12 -14.17 -5.94
C PHE A 173 0.04 -13.34 -6.65
N LEU A 174 0.33 -12.91 -7.87
CA LEU A 174 -0.63 -12.22 -8.72
C LEU A 174 -0.43 -12.59 -10.20
N PHE A 175 -1.42 -12.27 -11.01
CA PHE A 175 -1.36 -12.35 -12.46
C PHE A 175 -1.62 -10.96 -13.02
N THR A 176 -0.92 -10.60 -14.10
CA THR A 176 -1.17 -9.35 -14.82
C THR A 176 -2.44 -9.42 -15.63
N GLU A 177 -2.85 -10.61 -16.04
CA GLU A 177 -4.06 -10.88 -16.80
C GLU A 177 -5.04 -11.73 -15.98
N PRO A 178 -6.36 -11.60 -16.21
CA PRO A 178 -7.34 -12.46 -15.56
C PRO A 178 -7.07 -13.93 -15.86
N ALA A 179 -6.88 -14.73 -14.80
CA ALA A 179 -6.67 -16.16 -14.88
C ALA A 179 -7.52 -16.87 -13.81
N PRO A 180 -7.95 -18.12 -14.03
CA PRO A 180 -8.62 -18.89 -13.00
C PRO A 180 -7.67 -19.12 -11.80
N PRO A 181 -8.21 -19.19 -10.57
CA PRO A 181 -7.40 -19.51 -9.39
C PRO A 181 -6.66 -20.84 -9.56
N PRO A 182 -5.33 -20.87 -9.41
CA PRO A 182 -4.60 -22.13 -9.47
C PRO A 182 -5.02 -23.08 -8.34
N GLY A 183 -4.94 -24.38 -8.59
CA GLY A 183 -5.33 -25.38 -7.58
C GLY A 183 -4.52 -25.23 -6.29
N GLY A 184 -5.22 -25.18 -5.15
CA GLY A 184 -4.60 -24.99 -3.83
C GLY A 184 -4.29 -23.54 -3.45
N CYS A 185 -4.74 -22.57 -4.26
CA CYS A 185 -4.61 -21.15 -3.97
C CYS A 185 -5.94 -20.52 -3.55
N THR A 186 -5.89 -19.61 -2.58
CA THR A 186 -7.07 -18.81 -2.19
C THR A 186 -6.99 -17.41 -2.79
N PRO A 187 -7.98 -16.98 -3.60
CA PRO A 187 -8.00 -15.64 -4.19
C PRO A 187 -8.49 -14.59 -3.19
N PHE A 188 -7.95 -13.38 -3.25
CA PHE A 188 -8.40 -12.23 -2.46
C PHE A 188 -8.00 -10.90 -3.08
N THR A 189 -8.62 -9.84 -2.61
CA THR A 189 -8.23 -8.46 -2.86
C THR A 189 -7.60 -7.87 -1.60
N LEU A 190 -6.70 -6.90 -1.78
CA LEU A 190 -6.05 -6.19 -0.67
C LEU A 190 -6.68 -4.82 -0.49
N HIS A 191 -7.01 -4.45 0.73
CA HIS A 191 -7.75 -3.24 1.05
C HIS A 191 -7.12 -2.42 2.17
N SER A 192 -7.29 -1.10 2.10
CA SER A 192 -7.06 -0.18 3.20
C SER A 192 -8.36 0.55 3.54
N PHE A 193 -8.94 0.21 4.68
CA PHE A 193 -10.19 0.80 5.16
C PHE A 193 -9.98 2.07 5.99
N ASN A 194 -8.78 2.27 6.53
CA ASN A 194 -8.45 3.53 7.22
C ASN A 194 -8.45 4.74 6.27
N ARG A 195 -8.41 4.52 4.94
CA ARG A 195 -8.59 5.58 3.93
C ARG A 195 -10.06 5.91 3.64
N ALA A 196 -11.00 5.02 3.95
CA ALA A 196 -12.40 5.12 3.51
C ALA A 196 -13.25 6.13 4.28
N LYS A 197 -12.76 6.67 5.41
CA LYS A 197 -13.52 7.66 6.20
C LYS A 197 -13.56 9.07 5.59
N ASN A 198 -12.91 9.29 4.45
CA ASN A 198 -12.91 10.56 3.73
C ASN A 198 -13.59 10.42 2.35
N ILE A 199 -14.82 9.92 2.31
CA ILE A 199 -15.72 10.22 1.18
C ILE A 199 -16.53 11.45 1.62
N PRO A 200 -16.26 12.66 1.09
CA PRO A 200 -17.20 13.75 1.27
C PRO A 200 -18.51 13.36 0.59
N ASN A 201 -19.61 13.41 1.34
CA ASN A 201 -20.94 13.42 0.76
C ASN A 201 -21.01 14.59 -0.22
N SER A 202 -21.49 14.27 -1.43
CA SER A 202 -21.91 15.22 -2.47
C SER A 202 -22.76 16.36 -1.92
#